data_AF-A0A8X6K9Z3-F1
#
_entry.id   AF-A0A8X6K9Z3-F1
#
_cell.length_a   1.000
_cell.length_b   1.000
_cell.length_c   1.000
_cell.angle_alpha   90.00
_cell.angle_beta   90.00
_cell.angle_gamma   90.00
#
_symmetry.space_group_name_H-M   'P 1'
#
loop_
_entity.id
_entity.type
_entity.pdbx_description
1 polymer ?
#
loop_
_entity_poly.entity_id
_entity_poly.type
_entity_poly.pdbx_seq_one_letter_code
_entity_poly.pdbx_strand_id
1 'polypeptide(L)'
;MHNSQVRADETPEQREARLRAYRMHNSQVRADETPEQREVRLSALRMHSSQVGKAEKSQIEAFNKTINIFCDKMCEICTKKCYPNQVTNHKINLSTASYLPAELTSKGTILLCHRCKKHLTSKKNFRPSRSLLE
;
A
#
# COMPACT_ATOMS: atom_id res chain seq x y z
N MET A 1 13.77 24.81 22.20
CA MET A 1 13.28 25.62 21.05
C MET A 1 14.33 26.63 20.54
N HIS A 2 15.21 27.17 21.39
CA HIS A 2 16.20 28.20 20.97
C HIS A 2 17.22 27.73 19.90
N ASN A 3 17.75 26.50 19.99
CA ASN A 3 18.76 26.00 19.03
C ASN A 3 18.20 25.85 17.60
N SER A 4 16.95 25.37 17.45
CA SER A 4 16.32 25.21 16.14
C SER A 4 16.06 26.54 15.43
N GLN A 5 15.67 27.57 16.18
CA GLN A 5 15.50 28.93 15.65
C GLN A 5 16.84 29.51 15.18
N VAL A 6 17.88 29.38 16.03
CA VAL A 6 19.24 29.82 15.68
C VAL A 6 19.77 29.11 14.43
N ARG A 7 19.45 27.82 14.20
CA ARG A 7 19.84 27.11 12.96
C ARG A 7 19.08 27.58 11.73
N ALA A 8 17.85 28.06 11.89
CA ALA A 8 17.05 28.56 10.78
C ALA A 8 17.53 29.94 10.31
N ASP A 9 18.04 30.75 11.23
CA ASP A 9 18.52 32.11 10.98
C ASP A 9 20.02 32.17 10.60
N GLU A 10 20.71 31.03 10.50
CA GLU A 10 22.13 30.95 10.09
C GLU A 10 22.31 31.42 8.64
N THR A 11 23.32 32.28 8.41
CA THR A 11 23.78 32.54 7.04
C THR A 11 24.46 31.28 6.46
N PRO A 12 24.54 31.16 5.12
CA PRO A 12 25.27 30.05 4.50
C PRO A 12 26.71 29.89 5.02
N GLU A 13 27.43 30.99 5.25
CA GLU A 13 28.81 31.00 5.74
C GLU A 13 28.89 30.53 7.20
N GLN A 14 27.96 30.96 8.05
CA GLN A 14 27.87 30.52 9.44
C GLN A 14 27.54 29.03 9.53
N ARG A 15 26.59 28.56 8.71
CA ARG A 15 26.23 27.14 8.59
C ARG A 15 27.43 26.33 8.12
N GLU A 16 28.17 26.80 7.12
CA GLU A 16 29.35 26.10 6.62
C GLU A 16 30.46 26.05 7.66
N ALA A 17 30.77 27.17 8.33
CA ALA A 17 31.76 27.23 9.40
C ALA A 17 31.44 26.22 10.52
N ARG A 18 30.16 26.13 10.91
CA ARG A 18 29.70 25.13 11.87
C ARG A 18 29.84 23.70 11.37
N LEU A 19 29.43 23.42 10.13
CA LEU A 19 29.55 22.08 9.56
C LEU A 19 31.02 21.67 9.44
N ARG A 20 31.93 22.60 9.11
CA ARG A 20 33.37 22.37 9.12
C ARG A 20 33.87 22.02 10.51
N ALA A 21 33.52 22.81 11.53
CA ALA A 21 33.88 22.53 12.92
C ALA A 21 33.36 21.15 13.39
N TYR A 22 32.12 20.81 13.03
CA TYR A 22 31.51 19.51 13.35
C TYR A 22 32.22 18.34 12.67
N ARG A 23 32.60 18.49 11.39
CA ARG A 23 33.38 17.46 10.66
C ARG A 23 34.76 17.26 11.30
N MET A 24 35.45 18.35 11.65
CA MET A 24 36.76 18.29 12.32
C MET A 24 36.67 17.57 13.66
N HIS A 25 35.71 17.98 14.51
CA HIS A 25 35.47 17.32 15.79
C HIS A 25 35.18 15.83 15.62
N ASN A 26 34.29 15.46 14.70
CA ASN A 26 33.98 14.05 14.46
C ASN A 26 35.20 13.29 13.95
N SER A 27 36.01 13.88 13.07
CA SER A 27 37.24 13.26 12.60
C SER A 27 38.20 12.96 13.75
N GLN A 28 38.37 13.90 14.68
CA GLN A 28 39.19 13.69 15.88
C GLN A 28 38.63 12.56 16.75
N VAL A 29 37.33 12.58 17.05
CA VAL A 29 36.66 11.52 17.80
C VAL A 29 36.86 10.15 17.11
N ARG A 30 36.78 10.08 15.78
CA ARG A 30 37.04 8.82 15.04
C ARG A 30 38.50 8.37 15.11
N ALA A 31 39.46 9.30 15.19
CA ALA A 31 40.87 8.97 15.30
C ALA A 31 41.21 8.41 16.69
N ASP A 32 40.54 8.91 17.72
CA ASP A 32 40.74 8.52 19.11
C ASP A 32 39.88 7.31 19.55
N GLU A 33 39.09 6.73 18.63
CA GLU A 33 38.25 5.55 18.89
C GLU A 33 39.10 4.31 19.22
N THR A 34 38.75 3.63 20.31
CA THR A 34 39.25 2.27 20.57
C THR A 34 38.67 1.25 19.57
N PRO A 35 39.34 0.11 19.34
CA PRO A 35 38.82 -0.96 18.48
C PRO A 35 37.40 -1.42 18.86
N GLU A 36 37.09 -1.49 20.15
CA GLU A 36 35.79 -1.91 20.68
C GLU A 36 34.71 -0.87 20.36
N GLN A 37 34.99 0.42 20.60
CA GLN A 37 34.08 1.51 20.26
C GLN A 37 33.82 1.58 18.76
N ARG A 38 34.85 1.34 17.94
CA ARG A 38 34.74 1.27 16.49
C ARG A 38 33.80 0.15 16.06
N GLU A 39 33.91 -1.04 16.64
CA GLU A 39 33.05 -2.17 16.28
C GLU A 39 31.59 -1.94 16.71
N VAL A 40 31.36 -1.38 17.91
CA VAL A 40 30.01 -0.99 18.35
C VAL A 40 29.38 0.01 17.37
N ARG A 41 30.13 1.01 16.91
CA ARG A 41 29.63 1.94 15.90
C ARG A 41 29.34 1.27 14.56
N LEU A 42 30.25 0.44 14.07
CA LEU A 42 30.09 -0.20 12.75
C LEU A 42 28.92 -1.19 12.77
N SER A 43 28.74 -1.94 13.86
CA SER A 43 27.58 -2.80 14.04
C SER A 43 26.27 -1.99 14.03
N ALA A 44 26.19 -0.88 14.76
CA ALA A 44 25.04 0.02 14.74
C ALA A 44 24.74 0.55 13.32
N LEU A 45 25.77 0.95 12.57
CA LEU A 45 25.63 1.42 11.19
C LEU A 45 25.12 0.32 10.25
N ARG A 46 25.63 -0.91 10.37
CA ARG A 46 25.15 -2.08 9.60
C ARG A 46 23.68 -2.37 9.91
N MET A 47 23.29 -2.34 11.18
CA MET A 47 21.90 -2.57 11.60
C MET A 47 20.97 -1.50 11.03
N HIS A 48 21.34 -0.22 11.15
CA HIS A 48 20.57 0.89 10.59
C HIS A 48 20.43 0.77 9.07
N SER A 49 21.54 0.51 8.35
CA SER A 49 21.51 0.31 6.89
C SER A 49 20.63 -0.87 6.48
N SER A 50 20.69 -1.98 7.22
CA SER A 50 19.81 -3.14 7.00
C SER A 50 18.34 -2.78 7.20
N GLN A 51 18.01 -2.04 8.26
CA GLN A 51 16.64 -1.61 8.54
C GLN A 51 16.10 -0.70 7.45
N VAL A 52 16.88 0.30 7.03
CA VAL A 52 16.49 1.21 5.93
C VAL A 52 16.28 0.43 4.64
N GLY A 53 17.21 -0.46 4.28
CA GLY A 53 17.07 -1.28 3.08
C GLY A 53 15.87 -2.23 3.12
N LYS A 54 15.50 -2.77 4.29
CA LYS A 54 14.27 -3.55 4.46
C LYS A 54 13.02 -2.69 4.29
N ALA A 55 13.00 -1.51 4.89
CA ALA A 55 11.88 -0.57 4.77
C ALA A 55 11.66 -0.14 3.32
N GLU A 56 12.73 0.20 2.61
CA GLU A 56 12.70 0.57 1.19
C GLU A 56 12.15 -0.58 0.33
N LYS A 57 12.67 -1.81 0.52
CA LYS A 57 12.15 -2.99 -0.17
C LYS A 57 10.66 -3.23 0.10
N SER A 58 10.22 -3.08 1.34
CA SER A 58 8.82 -3.23 1.71
C SER A 58 7.93 -2.17 1.04
N GLN A 59 8.40 -0.92 0.94
CA GLN A 59 7.67 0.14 0.24
C GLN A 59 7.56 -0.15 -1.26
N ILE A 60 8.64 -0.61 -1.89
CA ILE A 60 8.65 -1.00 -3.31
C ILE A 60 7.71 -2.18 -3.54
N GLU A 61 7.73 -3.19 -2.67
CA GLU A 61 6.83 -4.34 -2.75
C GLU A 61 5.36 -3.92 -2.61
N ALA A 62 5.05 -3.03 -1.66
CA ALA A 62 3.70 -2.50 -1.47
C ALA A 62 3.23 -1.68 -2.68
N PHE A 63 4.11 -0.86 -3.26
CA PHE A 63 3.85 -0.11 -4.49
C PHE A 63 3.56 -1.06 -5.65
N ASN A 64 4.45 -2.04 -5.88
CA ASN A 64 4.29 -3.04 -6.92
C ASN A 64 3.00 -3.85 -6.76
N LYS A 65 2.67 -4.25 -5.54
CA LYS A 65 1.40 -4.92 -5.25
C LYS A 65 0.21 -4.05 -5.60
N THR A 66 0.29 -2.75 -5.38
CA THR A 66 -0.81 -1.80 -5.64
C THR A 66 -1.01 -1.56 -7.13
N ILE A 67 0.06 -1.28 -7.88
CA ILE A 67 -0.04 -1.01 -9.33
C ILE A 67 -0.45 -2.24 -10.13
N ASN A 68 -0.16 -3.45 -9.62
CA ASN A 68 -0.50 -4.71 -10.28
C ASN A 68 -1.90 -5.24 -9.90
N ILE A 69 -2.76 -4.41 -9.31
CA ILE A 69 -4.18 -4.73 -9.13
C ILE A 69 -4.94 -4.29 -10.37
N PHE A 70 -5.36 -5.27 -11.19
CA PHE A 70 -6.09 -5.02 -12.45
C PHE A 70 -7.57 -5.35 -12.34
N CYS A 71 -8.36 -4.89 -13.32
CA CYS A 71 -9.79 -5.19 -13.44
C CYS A 71 -10.05 -6.55 -14.13
N ASP A 72 -9.51 -7.61 -13.57
CA ASP A 72 -9.57 -8.97 -14.14
C ASP A 72 -10.77 -9.78 -13.65
N LYS A 73 -11.44 -9.37 -12.57
CA LYS A 73 -12.55 -10.11 -11.99
C LYS A 73 -13.84 -9.87 -12.76
N MET A 74 -14.48 -10.95 -13.19
CA MET A 74 -15.72 -10.90 -13.95
C MET A 74 -16.92 -11.10 -13.01
N CYS A 75 -17.86 -10.16 -13.05
CA CYS A 75 -19.16 -10.34 -12.39
C CYS A 75 -19.97 -11.42 -13.11
N GLU A 76 -20.47 -12.43 -12.41
CA GLU A 76 -21.19 -13.55 -13.03
C GLU A 76 -22.59 -13.18 -13.55
N ILE A 77 -23.17 -12.05 -13.12
CA ILE A 77 -24.49 -11.57 -13.60
C ILE A 77 -24.38 -10.62 -14.79
N CYS A 78 -23.51 -9.61 -14.69
CA CYS A 78 -23.40 -8.55 -15.69
C CYS A 78 -22.18 -8.65 -16.60
N THR A 79 -21.30 -9.62 -16.34
CA THR A 79 -20.04 -9.88 -17.08
C THR A 79 -19.10 -8.68 -17.17
N LYS A 80 -19.27 -7.67 -16.30
CA LYS A 80 -18.38 -6.52 -16.22
C LYS A 80 -17.05 -6.93 -15.57
N LYS A 81 -15.95 -6.55 -16.22
CA LYS A 81 -14.59 -6.53 -15.64
C LYS A 81 -14.53 -5.53 -14.49
N CYS A 82 -14.14 -6.02 -13.33
CA CYS A 82 -14.15 -5.29 -12.07
C CYS A 82 -12.81 -5.49 -11.36
N TYR A 83 -12.39 -4.48 -10.61
CA TYR A 83 -11.27 -4.64 -9.69
C TYR A 83 -11.64 -5.59 -8.53
N PRO A 84 -10.67 -6.27 -7.89
CA PRO A 84 -10.93 -7.16 -6.76
C PRO A 84 -11.76 -6.51 -5.65
N ASN A 85 -11.52 -5.23 -5.35
CA ASN A 85 -12.26 -4.47 -4.34
C ASN A 85 -13.67 -4.05 -4.79
N GLN A 86 -14.07 -4.30 -6.05
CA GLN A 86 -15.39 -3.96 -6.58
C GLN A 86 -16.33 -5.17 -6.67
N VAL A 87 -15.80 -6.37 -6.41
CA VAL A 87 -16.55 -7.62 -6.43
C VAL A 87 -16.60 -8.26 -5.05
N THR A 88 -17.65 -9.04 -4.82
CA THR A 88 -17.83 -9.79 -3.57
C THR A 88 -18.52 -11.11 -3.87
N ASN A 89 -18.14 -12.15 -3.13
CA ASN A 89 -18.84 -13.43 -3.16
C ASN A 89 -20.21 -13.26 -2.48
N HIS A 90 -21.25 -13.78 -3.12
CA HIS A 90 -22.62 -13.73 -2.64
C HIS A 90 -23.23 -15.12 -2.67
N LYS A 91 -23.74 -15.58 -1.53
CA LYS A 91 -24.48 -16.84 -1.43
C LYS A 91 -25.87 -16.63 -2.01
N ILE A 92 -26.27 -17.47 -2.97
CA ILE A 92 -27.59 -17.41 -3.57
C ILE A 92 -28.55 -18.28 -2.78
N ASN A 93 -29.69 -17.71 -2.37
CA ASN A 93 -30.83 -18.50 -1.92
C ASN A 93 -31.85 -18.58 -3.06
N LEU A 94 -32.39 -19.78 -3.31
CA LEU A 94 -33.33 -20.08 -4.40
C LEU A 94 -34.55 -19.13 -4.46
N SER A 95 -34.93 -18.51 -3.34
CA SER A 95 -36.08 -17.59 -3.27
C SER A 95 -35.83 -16.16 -3.77
N THR A 96 -34.57 -15.79 -4.06
CA THR A 96 -34.19 -14.36 -4.16
C THR A 96 -34.09 -13.79 -5.57
N ALA A 97 -34.03 -14.62 -6.62
CA ALA A 97 -33.88 -14.11 -7.99
C ALA A 97 -34.37 -15.10 -9.05
N SER A 98 -35.64 -14.95 -9.42
CA SER A 98 -36.31 -15.75 -10.46
C SER A 98 -35.67 -15.65 -11.85
N TYR A 99 -34.90 -14.60 -12.13
CA TYR A 99 -34.27 -14.38 -13.44
C TYR A 99 -32.88 -15.03 -13.57
N LEU A 100 -32.32 -15.59 -12.49
CA LEU A 100 -31.01 -16.23 -12.55
C LEU A 100 -31.11 -17.59 -13.27
N PRO A 101 -30.21 -17.90 -14.21
CA PRO A 101 -30.12 -19.21 -14.82
C PRO A 101 -29.85 -20.33 -13.79
N ALA A 102 -30.23 -21.56 -14.12
CA ALA A 102 -30.04 -22.72 -13.25
C ALA A 102 -28.56 -22.97 -12.94
N GLU A 103 -27.67 -22.67 -13.88
CA GLU A 103 -26.22 -22.82 -13.80
C GLU A 103 -25.59 -21.91 -12.73
N LEU A 104 -26.15 -20.72 -12.52
CA LEU A 104 -25.67 -19.83 -11.46
C LEU A 104 -26.28 -20.21 -10.11
N THR A 105 -27.52 -20.68 -10.12
CA THR A 105 -28.24 -21.07 -8.91
C THR A 105 -27.64 -22.34 -8.28
N SER A 106 -27.14 -23.27 -9.09
CA SER A 106 -26.50 -24.51 -8.62
C SER A 106 -25.11 -24.30 -7.99
N LYS A 107 -24.40 -23.21 -8.32
CA LYS A 107 -23.06 -22.90 -7.76
C LYS A 107 -23.09 -22.54 -6.28
N GLY A 108 -24.23 -22.14 -5.73
CA GLY A 108 -24.40 -21.76 -4.32
C GLY A 108 -23.74 -20.44 -3.91
N THR A 109 -22.57 -20.10 -4.47
CA THR A 109 -21.89 -18.80 -4.31
C THR A 109 -21.48 -18.25 -5.67
N ILE A 110 -21.75 -16.98 -5.91
CA ILE A 110 -21.35 -16.28 -7.14
C ILE A 110 -20.59 -14.98 -6.85
N LEU A 111 -19.67 -14.62 -7.74
CA LEU A 111 -18.87 -13.41 -7.68
C LEU A 111 -19.60 -12.25 -8.36
N LEU A 112 -19.91 -11.22 -7.58
CA LEU A 112 -20.76 -10.12 -8.04
C LEU A 112 -20.11 -8.76 -7.83
N CYS A 113 -20.27 -7.87 -8.81
CA CYS A 113 -20.01 -6.46 -8.57
C CYS A 113 -21.02 -5.88 -7.56
N HIS A 114 -20.63 -4.81 -6.86
CA HIS A 114 -21.48 -4.15 -5.86
C HIS A 114 -22.90 -3.81 -6.36
N ARG A 115 -23.03 -3.42 -7.64
CA ARG A 115 -24.33 -3.12 -8.25
C ARG A 115 -25.23 -4.36 -8.33
N CYS A 116 -24.70 -5.49 -8.81
CA CYS A 116 -25.47 -6.73 -8.93
C CYS A 116 -25.79 -7.32 -7.57
N LYS A 117 -24.85 -7.24 -6.60
CA LYS A 117 -25.11 -7.62 -5.22
C LYS A 117 -26.27 -6.82 -4.63
N LYS A 118 -26.22 -5.48 -4.72
CA LYS A 118 -27.30 -4.62 -4.20
C LYS A 118 -28.65 -4.98 -4.83
N HIS A 119 -28.66 -5.19 -6.14
CA HIS A 119 -29.86 -5.55 -6.90
C HIS A 119 -30.47 -6.87 -6.43
N LEU A 120 -29.66 -7.91 -6.19
CA LEU A 120 -30.12 -9.18 -5.62
C LEU A 120 -30.62 -9.02 -4.18
N THR A 121 -29.88 -8.30 -3.33
CA THR A 121 -30.31 -8.08 -1.93
C THR A 121 -31.60 -7.27 -1.84
N SER A 122 -31.91 -6.43 -2.83
CA SER A 122 -33.18 -5.73 -2.96
C SER A 122 -34.32 -6.60 -3.51
N LYS A 123 -34.12 -7.93 -3.67
CA LYS A 123 -35.11 -8.91 -4.15
C LYS A 123 -35.79 -8.52 -5.47
N LYS A 124 -35.02 -7.91 -6.38
CA LYS A 124 -35.53 -7.57 -7.70
C LYS A 124 -35.55 -8.81 -8.59
N ASN A 125 -36.70 -9.05 -9.22
CA ASN A 125 -36.95 -10.25 -10.02
C ASN A 125 -36.55 -10.11 -11.50
N PHE A 126 -35.86 -9.03 -11.87
CA PHE A 126 -35.43 -8.77 -13.24
C PHE A 126 -33.93 -8.50 -13.29
N ARG A 127 -33.30 -8.64 -14.47
CA ARG A 127 -31.86 -8.41 -14.62
C ARG A 127 -31.48 -6.92 -14.44
N PRO A 128 -30.39 -6.57 -13.73
CA PRO A 128 -29.89 -5.20 -13.71
C PRO A 128 -29.61 -4.68 -15.12
N SER A 129 -30.01 -3.45 -15.44
CA SER A 129 -29.75 -2.87 -16.76
C SER A 129 -28.26 -2.84 -17.07
N ARG A 130 -27.87 -3.33 -18.25
CA ARG A 130 -26.48 -3.23 -18.72
C ARG A 130 -26.23 -1.74 -18.99
N SER A 131 -25.22 -1.15 -18.35
CA SER A 131 -24.71 0.14 -18.82
C SER A 131 -24.03 -0.17 -20.16
N LEU A 132 -24.69 0.18 -21.26
CA LEU A 132 -24.10 0.18 -22.59
C LEU A 132 -22.97 1.21 -22.54
N LEU A 133 -21.75 0.72 -22.35
CA LEU A 133 -20.55 1.47 -22.68
C LEU A 133 -20.01 0.73 -23.89
N GLU A 134 -20.30 1.32 -25.06
CA GLU A 134 -19.63 1.03 -26.34
C GLU A 134 -18.14 1.33 -26.24
#